data_AF-A0A7X9D677-F1
#
_entry.id   AF-A0A7X9D677-F1
#
_cell.length_a   1.000
_cell.length_b   1.000
_cell.length_c   1.000
_cell.angle_alpha   90.00
_cell.angle_beta   90.00
_cell.angle_gamma   90.00
#
_symmetry.space_group_name_H-M   'P 1'
#
loop_
_entity.id
_entity.type
_entity.pdbx_description
1 polymer ?
#
loop_
_entity_poly.entity_id
_entity_poly.type
_entity_poly.pdbx_seq_one_letter_code
_entity_poly.pdbx_strand_id
1 'polypeptide(L)'
;MKQKKTILTSVVATVLLTVILAQFVSCEKYVLPELTISQDTIIFKYTVDSVALDIHSNVIWEIETPNISLINPWVRAMPPWADGDKTVIFKTQLNEGPERQTQARVFSETIERHLLLIQQAAPQPQQDNL
;
A
#
# COMPACT_ATOMS: atom_id res chain seq x y z
N MET A 1 14.96 17.29 -64.54
CA MET A 1 13.92 16.36 -63.99
C MET A 1 14.42 15.43 -62.87
N LYS A 2 15.72 15.03 -62.83
CA LYS A 2 16.24 14.09 -61.81
C LYS A 2 16.26 14.66 -60.37
N GLN A 3 16.72 15.90 -60.16
CA GLN A 3 16.78 16.55 -58.84
C GLN A 3 15.41 16.67 -58.12
N LYS A 4 14.35 17.02 -58.85
CA LYS A 4 12.99 17.13 -58.27
C LYS A 4 12.47 15.79 -57.77
N LYS A 5 12.79 14.68 -58.44
CA LYS A 5 12.43 13.33 -57.99
C LYS A 5 13.18 12.93 -56.72
N THR A 6 14.47 13.25 -56.62
CA THR A 6 15.30 12.92 -55.44
C THR A 6 14.84 13.64 -54.16
N ILE A 7 14.44 14.91 -54.28
CA ILE A 7 13.91 15.70 -53.16
C ILE A 7 12.56 15.14 -52.71
N LEU A 8 11.66 14.83 -53.66
CA LEU A 8 10.35 14.27 -53.35
C LEU A 8 10.46 12.92 -52.62
N THR A 9 11.37 12.04 -53.06
CA THR A 9 11.60 10.75 -52.40
C THR A 9 12.19 10.90 -51.01
N SER A 10 13.07 11.90 -50.79
CA SER A 10 13.65 12.15 -49.48
C SER A 10 12.63 12.67 -48.48
N VAL A 11 11.77 13.61 -48.89
CA VAL A 11 10.70 14.15 -48.04
C VAL A 11 9.71 13.05 -47.66
N VAL A 12 9.32 12.20 -48.62
CA VAL A 12 8.41 11.07 -48.36
C VAL A 12 9.03 10.06 -47.40
N ALA A 13 10.33 9.73 -47.55
CA ALA A 13 11.02 8.83 -46.65
C ALA A 13 11.10 9.37 -45.21
N THR A 14 11.38 10.67 -45.06
CA THR A 14 11.43 11.32 -43.74
C THR A 14 10.07 11.34 -43.06
N VAL A 15 8.99 11.62 -43.80
CA VAL A 15 7.61 11.58 -43.28
C VAL A 15 7.21 10.15 -42.88
N LEU A 16 7.57 9.16 -43.69
CA LEU A 16 7.29 7.76 -43.36
C LEU A 16 8.03 7.33 -42.08
N LEU A 17 9.29 7.74 -41.93
CA LEU A 17 10.10 7.46 -40.75
C LEU A 17 9.53 8.12 -39.48
N THR A 18 9.08 9.37 -39.55
CA THR A 18 8.46 10.04 -38.40
C THR A 18 7.12 9.43 -38.02
N VAL A 19 6.32 8.97 -38.99
CA VAL A 19 5.06 8.24 -38.70
C VAL A 19 5.34 6.91 -38.00
N ILE A 20 6.35 6.16 -38.45
CA ILE A 20 6.76 4.90 -37.80
C ILE A 20 7.27 5.17 -36.38
N LEU A 21 8.14 6.17 -36.19
CA LEU A 21 8.64 6.56 -34.87
C LEU A 21 7.50 6.98 -33.94
N ALA A 22 6.51 7.73 -34.42
CA ALA A 22 5.34 8.15 -33.64
C ALA A 22 4.52 6.95 -33.12
N GLN A 23 4.45 5.85 -33.87
CA GLN A 23 3.80 4.62 -33.40
C GLN A 23 4.56 3.96 -32.24
N PHE A 24 5.88 4.12 -32.16
CA PHE A 24 6.69 3.62 -31.03
C PHE A 24 6.68 4.55 -29.81
N VAL A 25 6.40 5.86 -29.98
CA VAL A 25 6.24 6.78 -28.83
C VAL A 25 4.88 6.60 -28.13
N SER A 26 3.89 5.99 -28.80
CA SER A 26 2.56 5.70 -28.26
C SER A 26 2.49 4.42 -27.42
N CYS A 27 3.60 4.03 -26.77
CA CYS A 27 3.52 3.12 -25.63
C CYS A 27 2.95 3.92 -24.45
N GLU A 28 1.61 4.01 -24.37
CA GLU A 28 0.96 4.32 -23.11
C GLU A 28 1.55 3.37 -22.06
N LYS A 29 2.28 3.93 -21.11
CA LYS A 29 2.92 3.17 -20.04
C LYS A 29 1.79 2.53 -19.24
N TYR A 30 1.47 1.27 -19.55
CA TYR A 30 0.62 0.42 -18.72
C TYR A 30 1.34 0.26 -17.39
N VAL A 31 1.00 1.12 -16.43
CA VAL A 31 1.49 0.99 -15.07
C VAL A 31 0.61 -0.07 -14.43
N LEU A 32 1.20 -1.24 -14.13
CA LEU A 32 0.49 -2.29 -13.42
C LEU A 32 0.15 -1.79 -12.01
N PRO A 33 -1.01 -2.18 -11.44
CA PRO A 33 -1.30 -1.95 -10.03
C PRO A 33 -0.17 -2.52 -9.16
N GLU A 34 0.28 -1.73 -8.19
CA GLU A 34 1.31 -2.07 -7.23
C GLU A 34 0.81 -1.68 -5.84
N LEU A 35 0.94 -2.60 -4.89
CA LEU A 35 0.59 -2.41 -3.48
C LEU A 35 1.57 -3.22 -2.63
N THR A 36 2.35 -2.52 -1.82
CA THR A 36 3.33 -3.11 -0.90
C THR A 36 3.27 -2.42 0.45
N ILE A 37 3.65 -3.15 1.50
CA ILE A 37 3.64 -2.70 2.89
C ILE A 37 5.05 -2.89 3.47
N SER A 38 5.48 -1.99 4.36
CA SER A 38 6.84 -2.01 4.91
C SER A 38 7.12 -3.17 5.85
N GLN A 39 6.09 -3.77 6.44
CA GLN A 39 6.18 -4.92 7.34
C GLN A 39 4.87 -5.70 7.35
N ASP A 40 4.94 -7.00 7.63
CA ASP A 40 3.79 -7.91 7.71
C ASP A 40 3.29 -8.15 9.14
N THR A 41 4.04 -7.68 10.14
CA THR A 41 3.75 -7.88 11.55
C THR A 41 3.99 -6.60 12.33
N ILE A 42 3.03 -6.22 13.19
CA ILE A 42 3.18 -5.10 14.12
C ILE A 42 2.93 -5.62 15.54
N ILE A 43 3.89 -5.36 16.42
CA ILE A 43 3.81 -5.72 17.83
C ILE A 43 3.68 -4.43 18.65
N PHE A 44 2.58 -4.32 19.39
CA PHE A 44 2.30 -3.22 20.30
C PHE A 44 2.58 -3.62 21.74
N LYS A 45 2.99 -2.64 22.54
CA LYS A 45 3.00 -2.80 24.00
C LYS A 45 1.58 -3.00 24.54
N TYR A 46 1.48 -3.58 25.73
CA TYR A 46 0.19 -3.72 26.43
C TYR A 46 -0.44 -2.35 26.77
N THR A 47 0.36 -1.29 26.86
CA THR A 47 -0.11 0.09 27.04
C THR A 47 -0.81 0.63 25.79
N VAL A 48 -1.41 1.82 25.91
CA VAL A 48 -1.78 2.61 24.72
C VAL A 48 -0.51 2.87 23.92
N ASP A 49 -0.50 2.47 22.65
CA ASP A 49 0.67 2.51 21.80
C ASP A 49 0.29 2.93 20.37
N SER A 50 1.28 3.35 19.60
CA SER A 50 1.10 3.69 18.20
C SER A 50 2.31 3.31 17.36
N VAL A 51 2.06 2.64 16.23
CA VAL A 51 3.11 2.19 15.32
C VAL A 51 2.75 2.59 13.88
N ALA A 52 3.75 3.02 13.13
CA ALA A 52 3.63 3.39 11.72
C ALA A 52 3.78 2.16 10.81
N LEU A 53 3.01 2.15 9.73
CA LEU A 53 3.14 1.25 8.58
C LEU A 53 3.24 2.12 7.33
N ASP A 54 4.30 1.95 6.54
CA ASP A 54 4.42 2.62 5.26
C ASP A 54 3.82 1.73 4.18
N ILE A 55 2.95 2.32 3.36
CA ILE A 55 2.30 1.69 2.23
C ILE A 55 2.83 2.38 0.97
N HIS A 56 3.40 1.59 0.07
CA HIS A 56 3.77 2.06 -1.26
C HIS A 56 2.80 1.51 -2.29
N SER A 57 2.14 2.42 -3.00
CA SER A 57 1.04 2.11 -3.89
C SER A 57 0.94 3.11 -5.04
N ASN A 58 0.48 2.65 -6.19
CA ASN A 58 0.02 3.51 -7.28
C ASN A 58 -1.50 3.41 -7.52
N VAL A 59 -2.22 2.77 -6.59
CA VAL A 59 -3.67 2.61 -6.60
C VAL A 59 -4.28 3.07 -5.29
N ILE A 60 -5.60 3.26 -5.30
CA ILE A 60 -6.42 3.44 -4.10
C ILE A 60 -6.45 2.13 -3.31
N TRP A 61 -6.33 2.24 -1.99
CA TRP A 61 -6.38 1.11 -1.09
C TRP A 61 -7.12 1.44 0.21
N GLU A 62 -7.56 0.39 0.90
CA GLU A 62 -8.24 0.44 2.19
C GLU A 62 -7.65 -0.59 3.16
N ILE A 63 -7.81 -0.33 4.46
CA ILE A 63 -7.42 -1.22 5.55
C ILE A 63 -8.65 -1.71 6.29
N GLU A 64 -8.76 -3.02 6.43
CA GLU A 64 -9.80 -3.66 7.20
C GLU A 64 -9.23 -4.59 8.27
N THR A 65 -9.88 -4.59 9.44
CA THR A 65 -9.62 -5.51 10.54
C THR A 65 -10.89 -6.34 10.82
N PRO A 66 -11.14 -7.43 10.08
CA PRO A 66 -12.45 -8.09 10.05
C PRO A 66 -12.89 -8.67 11.41
N ASN A 67 -11.95 -9.04 12.28
CA ASN A 67 -12.25 -9.65 13.58
C ASN A 67 -12.42 -8.64 14.72
N ILE A 68 -12.51 -7.34 14.41
CA ILE A 68 -12.60 -6.28 15.41
C ILE A 68 -13.96 -5.56 15.31
N SER A 69 -14.58 -5.29 16.46
CA SER A 69 -15.79 -4.47 16.53
C SER A 69 -15.56 -3.07 15.98
N LEU A 70 -16.43 -2.62 15.06
CA LEU A 70 -16.41 -1.25 14.54
C LEU A 70 -16.74 -0.18 15.59
N ILE A 71 -17.53 -0.54 16.62
CA ILE A 71 -18.01 0.40 17.63
C ILE A 71 -16.93 0.64 18.69
N ASN A 72 -16.25 -0.42 19.13
CA ASN A 72 -15.15 -0.33 20.10
C ASN A 72 -13.95 -1.18 19.66
N PRO A 73 -13.21 -0.73 18.63
CA PRO A 73 -12.05 -1.45 18.17
C PRO A 73 -10.87 -1.21 19.11
N TRP A 74 -10.19 -2.30 19.48
CA TRP A 74 -8.99 -2.22 20.31
C TRP A 74 -7.77 -1.69 19.55
N VAL A 75 -7.80 -1.72 18.22
CA VAL A 75 -6.81 -1.08 17.33
C VAL A 75 -7.52 -0.36 16.19
N ARG A 76 -7.03 0.83 15.83
CA ARG A 76 -7.54 1.64 14.72
C ARG A 76 -6.41 2.06 13.80
N ALA A 77 -6.61 1.94 12.49
CA ALA A 77 -5.73 2.46 11.45
C ALA A 77 -6.14 3.88 11.04
N MET A 78 -5.17 4.79 10.87
CA MET A 78 -5.39 6.17 10.46
C MET A 78 -4.32 6.65 9.47
N PRO A 79 -4.67 7.04 8.22
CA PRO A 79 -6.01 6.93 7.63
C PRO A 79 -6.38 5.46 7.33
N PRO A 80 -7.68 5.10 7.29
CA PRO A 80 -8.11 3.74 6.94
C PRO A 80 -8.07 3.48 5.43
N TRP A 81 -7.93 4.52 4.60
CA TRP A 81 -7.78 4.42 3.15
C TRP A 81 -6.94 5.59 2.63
N ALA A 82 -6.31 5.42 1.47
CA ALA A 82 -5.69 6.53 0.76
C ALA A 82 -5.54 6.20 -0.74
N ASP A 83 -5.15 7.21 -1.50
CA ASP A 83 -4.64 7.07 -2.86
C ASP A 83 -3.12 7.23 -2.85
N GLY A 84 -2.42 6.27 -3.47
CA GLY A 84 -0.97 6.25 -3.57
C GLY A 84 -0.22 5.97 -2.26
N ASP A 85 1.03 6.41 -2.21
CA ASP A 85 1.93 6.24 -1.06
C ASP A 85 1.42 6.95 0.20
N LYS A 86 1.45 6.24 1.34
CA LYS A 86 1.05 6.81 2.63
C LYS A 86 1.67 6.08 3.81
N THR A 87 1.95 6.84 4.86
CA THR A 87 2.15 6.28 6.20
C THR A 87 0.82 6.18 6.93
N VAL A 88 0.48 4.97 7.39
CA VAL A 88 -0.66 4.68 8.25
C VAL A 88 -0.19 4.52 9.68
N ILE A 89 -0.91 5.14 10.61
CA ILE A 89 -0.67 4.96 12.04
C ILE A 89 -1.73 4.02 12.62
N PHE A 90 -1.28 2.89 13.15
CA PHE A 90 -2.11 2.02 13.99
C PHE A 90 -2.02 2.50 15.44
N LYS A 91 -3.17 2.70 16.09
CA LYS A 91 -3.27 3.08 17.50
C LYS A 91 -4.03 2.04 18.28
N THR A 92 -3.51 1.63 19.43
CA THR A 92 -4.14 0.63 20.30
C THR A 92 -4.77 1.26 21.55
N GLN A 93 -5.73 0.55 22.12
CA GLN A 93 -6.21 0.78 23.48
C GLN A 93 -5.35 0.01 24.49
N LEU A 94 -5.43 0.36 25.78
CA LEU A 94 -4.84 -0.43 26.86
C LEU A 94 -5.32 -1.89 26.79
N ASN A 95 -4.40 -2.83 27.00
CA ASN A 95 -4.71 -4.24 27.19
C ASN A 95 -4.49 -4.61 28.67
N GLU A 96 -5.58 -4.88 29.37
CA GLU A 96 -5.56 -5.31 30.78
C GLU A 96 -5.58 -6.85 30.93
N GLY A 97 -5.66 -7.56 29.80
CA GLY A 97 -5.85 -9.01 29.77
C GLY A 97 -4.69 -9.78 29.15
N PRO A 98 -4.94 -11.00 28.65
CA PRO A 98 -3.95 -11.79 27.94
C PRO A 98 -3.55 -11.11 26.63
N GLU A 99 -2.50 -11.63 25.99
CA GLU A 99 -2.11 -11.22 24.65
C GLU A 99 -3.32 -11.35 23.70
N ARG A 100 -3.50 -10.34 22.85
CA ARG A 100 -4.55 -10.32 21.83
C ARG A 100 -3.94 -10.03 20.48
N GLN A 101 -4.50 -10.65 19.45
CA GLN A 101 -4.04 -10.47 18.08
C GLN A 101 -5.22 -10.42 17.11
N THR A 102 -4.99 -9.81 15.96
CA THR A 102 -5.95 -9.78 14.85
C THR A 102 -5.21 -9.71 13.52
N GLN A 103 -5.82 -10.25 12.48
CA GLN A 103 -5.36 -10.05 11.12
C GLN A 103 -6.00 -8.79 10.57
N ALA A 104 -5.18 -7.94 9.96
CA ALA A 104 -5.61 -6.84 9.13
C ALA A 104 -5.28 -7.16 7.67
N ARG A 105 -6.01 -6.53 6.75
CA ARG A 105 -5.70 -6.56 5.33
C ARG A 105 -5.60 -5.15 4.79
N VAL A 106 -4.58 -4.92 3.98
CA VAL A 106 -4.47 -3.74 3.10
C VAL A 106 -4.84 -4.22 1.71
N PHE A 107 -5.89 -3.67 1.12
CA PHE A 107 -6.40 -4.17 -0.14
C PHE A 107 -6.79 -3.04 -1.09
N SER A 108 -6.67 -3.35 -2.37
CA SER A 108 -7.22 -2.60 -3.50
C SER A 108 -8.16 -3.55 -4.26
N GLU A 109 -8.73 -3.10 -5.38
CA GLU A 109 -9.60 -3.97 -6.20
C GLU A 109 -8.92 -5.26 -6.69
N THR A 110 -7.60 -5.24 -6.87
CA THR A 110 -6.86 -6.34 -7.52
C THR A 110 -5.73 -6.94 -6.69
N ILE A 111 -5.32 -6.29 -5.60
CA ILE A 111 -4.18 -6.70 -4.76
C ILE A 111 -4.57 -6.64 -3.29
N GLU A 112 -4.20 -7.68 -2.54
CA GLU A 112 -4.34 -7.75 -1.08
C GLU A 112 -2.99 -8.08 -0.42
N ARG A 113 -2.76 -7.48 0.75
CA ARG A 113 -1.64 -7.75 1.64
C ARG A 113 -2.17 -7.95 3.06
N HIS A 114 -1.65 -8.97 3.73
CA HIS A 114 -2.04 -9.28 5.09
C HIS A 114 -1.02 -8.76 6.09
N LEU A 115 -1.54 -8.36 7.25
CA LEU A 115 -0.77 -7.84 8.36
C LEU A 115 -1.24 -8.52 9.65
N LEU A 116 -0.31 -9.02 10.47
CA LEU A 116 -0.60 -9.53 11.81
C LEU A 116 -0.37 -8.42 12.84
N LEU A 117 -1.40 -8.07 13.59
CA LEU A 117 -1.33 -7.09 14.68
C LEU A 117 -1.39 -7.83 16.02
N ILE A 118 -0.35 -7.70 16.85
CA ILE A 118 -0.24 -8.36 18.15
C ILE A 118 -0.10 -7.29 19.22
N GLN A 119 -0.88 -7.39 20.30
CA GLN A 119 -0.71 -6.57 21.49
C GLN A 119 -0.39 -7.44 22.69
N GLN A 120 0.74 -7.16 23.32
CA GLN A 120 1.26 -7.90 24.48
C GLN A 120 0.26 -7.98 25.64
N ALA A 121 0.38 -9.04 26.44
CA ALA A 121 -0.38 -9.21 27.68
C ALA A 121 -0.01 -8.16 28.74
N ALA A 122 -0.96 -7.84 29.62
CA ALA A 122 -0.66 -7.04 30.81
C ALA A 122 0.37 -7.77 31.71
N PRO A 123 1.29 -7.05 32.37
CA PRO A 123 2.17 -7.65 33.36
C PRO A 123 1.34 -8.32 34.46
N GLN A 124 1.65 -9.57 34.80
CA GLN A 124 1.06 -10.19 35.98
C GLN A 124 1.51 -9.42 37.22
N PRO A 125 0.62 -9.10 38.18
CA PRO A 125 1.05 -8.59 39.46
C PRO A 125 2.03 -9.61 40.05
N GLN A 126 3.22 -9.15 40.44
CA GLN A 126 4.10 -9.97 41.26
C GLN A 126 3.29 -10.37 42.49
N GLN A 127 2.92 -11.64 42.59
CA GLN A 127 2.50 -12.21 43.86
C GLN A 127 3.73 -12.12 44.75
N ASP A 128 3.81 -11.07 45.55
CA ASP A 128 4.71 -11.00 46.69
C ASP A 128 4.40 -12.24 47.54
N ASN A 129 5.30 -13.22 47.49
CA ASN A 129 5.27 -14.36 48.38
C ASN A 129 5.43 -13.82 49.81
N LEU A 130 4.31 -13.72 50.52
CA LEU A 130 4.23 -13.56 51.97
C LEU A 130 3.49 -14.76 52.55
#